data_AF-A0A7K7YPT3-F1
#
_entry.id   AF-A0A7K7YPT3-F1
#
_cell.length_a   1.000
_cell.length_b   1.000
_cell.length_c   1.000
_cell.angle_alpha   90.00
_cell.angle_beta   90.00
_cell.angle_gamma   90.00
#
_symmetry.space_group_name_H-M   'P 1'
#
loop_
_entity.id
_entity.type
_entity.pdbx_description
1 polymer ?
#
loop_
_entity_poly.entity_id
_entity_poly.type
_entity_poly.pdbx_seq_one_letter_code
_entity_poly.pdbx_strand_id
1 'polypeptide(L)' 'YHYRMDYPEMGECVIINKKNFHRHTGMSPRSGTDADAASVRQVFMKLGCKIKINNDL' A
#
# COMPACT_ATOMS: atom_id res chain seq x y z
N TYR A 1 1.52 2.63 -29.58
CA TYR A 1 2.68 2.31 -28.72
C TYR A 1 2.17 1.83 -27.38
N HIS A 2 2.65 0.69 -26.88
CA HIS A 2 2.30 0.16 -25.57
C HIS A 2 3.55 -0.05 -24.73
N TYR A 3 3.44 0.08 -23.41
CA TYR A 3 4.51 -0.30 -22.48
C TYR A 3 4.78 -1.81 -22.58
N ARG A 4 6.06 -2.15 -22.45
CA ARG A 4 6.53 -3.53 -22.44
C ARG A 4 6.26 -4.15 -21.05
N MET A 5 5.39 -5.17 -20.99
CA MET A 5 4.91 -5.79 -19.74
C MET A 5 5.27 -7.28 -19.62
N ASP A 6 6.08 -7.82 -20.53
CA ASP A 6 6.54 -9.23 -20.58
C ASP A 6 7.80 -9.49 -19.74
N TYR A 7 8.11 -8.63 -18.77
CA TYR A 7 9.20 -8.88 -17.81
C TYR A 7 8.79 -9.98 -16.82
N PRO A 8 9.75 -10.70 -16.20
CA PRO A 8 9.44 -11.76 -15.23
C PRO A 8 8.60 -11.31 -14.03
N GLU A 9 8.63 -10.01 -13.73
CA GLU A 9 7.93 -9.41 -12.60
C GLU A 9 7.29 -8.09 -13.02
N MET A 10 6.07 -7.82 -12.53
CA MET A 10 5.37 -6.57 -12.81
C MET A 10 6.01 -5.38 -12.08
N GLY A 11 6.59 -5.63 -10.91
CA GLY A 11 7.29 -4.64 -10.07
C GLY A 11 6.94 -4.76 -8.59
N GLU A 12 7.51 -3.87 -7.78
CA GLU A 12 7.20 -3.75 -6.36
C GLU A 12 6.07 -2.74 -6.12
N CYS A 13 5.17 -3.06 -5.20
CA CYS A 13 4.13 -2.16 -4.71
C CYS A 13 4.34 -1.95 -3.20
N VAL A 14 4.70 -0.73 -2.81
CA VAL A 14 4.92 -0.35 -1.41
C VAL A 14 3.68 0.37 -0.88
N ILE A 15 3.04 -0.20 0.14
CA ILE A 15 1.86 0.34 0.80
C ILE A 15 2.29 0.90 2.16
N ILE A 16 2.19 2.23 2.32
CA ILE A 16 2.48 2.91 3.59
C ILE A 16 1.14 3.28 4.24
N ASN A 17 0.78 2.56 5.29
CA ASN A 17 -0.48 2.73 6.00
C ASN A 17 -0.24 3.50 7.32
N LYS A 18 -0.47 4.81 7.31
CA LYS A 18 -0.39 5.67 8.52
C LYS A 18 -1.77 5.75 9.17
N LYS A 19 -1.95 4.99 10.24
CA LYS A 19 -3.16 4.97 11.06
C LYS A 19 -3.02 5.86 12.28
N ASN A 20 -1.90 5.75 12.97
CA ASN A 20 -1.65 6.43 14.23
C ASN A 20 -0.65 7.56 14.01
N PHE A 21 -0.91 8.67 14.69
CA PHE A 21 -0.08 9.87 14.60
C PHE A 21 0.37 10.27 16.00
N HIS A 22 1.63 10.72 16.12
CA HIS A 22 2.13 11.18 17.40
C HIS A 22 1.39 12.44 17.84
N ARG A 23 1.04 12.55 19.12
CA ARG A 23 0.16 13.59 19.68
C ARG A 23 0.57 15.02 19.32
N HIS A 24 1.87 15.29 19.22
CA HIS A 24 2.39 16.62 18.82
C HIS A 24 1.94 17.09 17.42
N THR A 25 1.50 16.18 16.56
CA THR A 25 1.04 16.52 15.21
C THR A 25 -0.38 17.09 15.20
N GLY A 26 -1.13 16.93 16.28
CA GLY A 26 -2.56 17.32 16.35
C GLY A 26 -3.48 16.47 15.46
N MET A 27 -2.96 15.45 14.77
CA MET A 27 -3.75 14.60 13.88
C MET A 27 -4.48 13.50 14.65
N SER A 28 -5.73 13.24 14.25
CA SER A 28 -6.52 12.13 14.79
C SER A 28 -6.18 10.80 14.10
N PRO A 29 -6.42 9.65 14.78
CA PRO A 29 -6.26 8.35 14.15
C PRO A 29 -7.17 8.18 12.92
N ARG A 30 -6.64 7.55 11.87
CA ARG A 30 -7.39 7.28 10.63
C ARG A 30 -8.09 5.93 10.69
N SER A 31 -9.21 5.87 11.43
CA SER A 31 -10.05 4.67 11.50
C SER A 31 -10.52 4.24 10.10
N GLY A 32 -10.34 2.96 9.74
CA GLY A 32 -10.71 2.40 8.43
C GLY A 32 -9.53 2.17 7.47
N THR A 33 -8.39 2.84 7.67
CA THR A 33 -7.22 2.74 6.77
C THR A 33 -6.64 1.31 6.66
N ASP A 34 -6.86 0.47 7.66
CA ASP A 34 -6.44 -0.94 7.62
C ASP A 34 -7.26 -1.76 6.61
N ALA A 35 -8.55 -1.45 6.47
CA ALA A 35 -9.42 -2.08 5.49
C ALA A 35 -9.04 -1.66 4.07
N ASP A 36 -8.67 -0.38 3.89
CA ASP A 36 -8.15 0.13 2.62
C ASP A 36 -6.83 -0.54 2.27
N ALA A 37 -5.87 -0.61 3.20
CA ALA A 37 -4.58 -1.25 2.98
C ALA A 37 -4.72 -2.74 2.60
N ALA A 38 -5.66 -3.46 3.25
CA ALA A 38 -5.97 -4.85 2.91
C ALA A 38 -6.57 -4.98 1.49
N SER A 39 -7.48 -4.07 1.12
CA SER A 39 -8.13 -4.07 -0.20
C SER A 39 -7.13 -3.75 -1.32
N VAL A 40 -6.30 -2.72 -1.12
CA VAL A 40 -5.22 -2.35 -2.06
C VAL A 40 -4.24 -3.51 -2.21
N ARG A 41 -3.79 -4.13 -1.12
CA ARG A 41 -2.94 -5.33 -1.17
C ARG A 41 -3.55 -6.41 -2.06
N GLN A 42 -4.82 -6.74 -1.88
CA GLN A 42 -5.48 -7.80 -2.67
C GLN A 42 -5.50 -7.46 -4.17
N VAL A 43 -5.80 -6.21 -4.53
CA VAL A 43 -5.83 -5.78 -5.93
C VAL A 43 -4.44 -5.86 -6.56
N PHE A 44 -3.42 -5.30 -5.92
CA PHE A 44 -2.07 -5.27 -6.49
C PHE A 44 -1.39 -6.66 -6.51
N MET A 45 -1.75 -7.55 -5.59
CA MET A 45 -1.35 -8.96 -5.69
C MET A 45 -1.94 -9.63 -6.94
N LYS A 46 -3.22 -9.38 -7.26
CA LYS A 46 -3.86 -9.91 -8.47
C LYS A 46 -3.26 -9.36 -9.76
N LEU A 47 -2.71 -8.15 -9.71
CA LEU A 47 -1.98 -7.54 -10.83
C LEU A 47 -0.53 -8.07 -10.99
N GLY A 48 -0.06 -8.93 -10.08
CA GLY A 48 1.27 -9.52 -10.13
C GLY A 48 2.38 -8.67 -9.47
N CYS A 49 2.04 -7.65 -8.68
CA CYS A 49 3.02 -6.91 -7.90
C CYS A 49 3.55 -7.73 -6.72
N LYS A 50 4.83 -7.49 -6.38
CA LYS A 50 5.40 -7.85 -5.08
C LYS A 50 5.03 -6.81 -4.04
N ILE A 51 4.22 -7.18 -3.05
CA ILE A 51 3.74 -6.23 -2.04
C ILE A 51 4.72 -6.08 -0.87
N LYS A 52 4.97 -4.84 -0.45
CA LYS A 52 5.59 -4.49 0.84
C LYS A 52 4.62 -3.58 1.59
N ILE A 53 4.29 -3.89 2.84
CA ILE A 53 3.39 -3.07 3.66
C ILE A 53 4.12 -2.58 4.90
N ASN A 54 4.02 -1.29 5.16
CA ASN A 54 4.58 -0.66 6.35
C ASN A 54 3.47 0.12 7.06
N ASN A 55 3.23 -0.23 8.34
CA ASN A 55 2.25 0.46 9.17
C ASN A 55 2.97 1.42 10.13
N ASP A 56 2.47 2.65 10.25
CA ASP A 56 2.91 3.65 11.24
C ASP A 56 4.44 3.87 11.29
N LEU A 57 5.06 3.92 10.10
CA LEU A 57 6.48 4.23 9.90
C LEU A 57 6.91 5.60 10.50
#